data_AF-A0A3N4LDF7-F1
#
_entry.id   AF-A0A3N4LDF7-F1
#
_cell.length_a   1.000
_cell.length_b   1.000
_cell.length_c   1.000
_cell.angle_alpha   90.00
_cell.angle_beta   90.00
_cell.angle_gamma   90.00
#
_symmetry.space_group_name_H-M   'P 1'
#
loop_
_entity.id
_entity.type
_entity.pdbx_description
1 polymer ?
#
loop_
_entity_poly.entity_id
_entity_poly.type
_entity_poly.pdbx_seq_one_letter_code
_entity_poly.pdbx_strand_id
1 'polypeptide(L)'
;MGEEHPSESKVVMEFTTKDLGLEPVSQRKLIKLAGARYNPEKDLVHMSCEMFETQAQNKRYLSDLLDKLLVEAKDLTDDFEDIPLDFRHFEKKFTIKPKFPVEWRMMKKKREALKQMRMQQMGLR
;
A
#
# COMPACT_ATOMS: atom_id res chain seq x y z
N MET A 1 -10.58 12.57 24.79
CA MET A 1 -10.83 12.41 26.25
C MET A 1 -10.28 13.65 26.94
N GLY A 2 -11.00 14.79 26.87
CA GLY A 2 -10.76 16.00 27.68
C GLY A 2 -9.41 16.74 27.55
N GLU A 3 -8.35 16.09 27.08
CA GLU A 3 -7.01 16.64 26.91
C GLU A 3 -6.89 17.28 25.53
N GLU A 4 -6.62 18.59 25.49
CA GLU A 4 -6.29 19.31 24.26
C GLU A 4 -4.89 18.86 23.80
N HIS A 5 -4.84 18.16 22.67
CA HIS A 5 -3.58 17.76 22.05
C HIS A 5 -3.38 18.57 20.76
N PRO A 6 -2.18 19.12 20.48
CA PRO A 6 -1.95 19.92 19.27
C PRO A 6 -2.24 19.15 17.97
N SER A 7 -2.11 17.82 17.99
CA SER A 7 -2.47 16.95 16.84
C SER A 7 -3.95 16.56 16.77
N GLU A 8 -4.82 17.04 17.65
CA GLU A 8 -6.26 16.75 17.61
C GLU A 8 -6.93 17.37 16.38
N SER A 9 -6.41 18.48 15.86
CA SER A 9 -6.93 19.11 14.65
C SER A 9 -6.56 18.34 13.36
N LYS A 10 -5.55 17.47 13.41
CA LYS A 10 -5.02 16.75 12.24
C LYS A 10 -6.05 15.82 11.65
N VAL A 11 -6.28 15.94 10.35
CA VAL A 11 -7.12 15.02 9.57
C VAL A 11 -6.26 14.25 8.59
N VAL A 12 -6.53 12.96 8.47
CA VAL A 12 -5.88 12.05 7.51
C VAL A 12 -6.94 11.59 6.51
N MET A 13 -6.58 11.61 5.23
CA MET A 13 -7.38 11.08 4.13
C MET A 13 -6.58 9.99 3.42
N GLU A 14 -7.23 8.87 3.18
CA GLU A 14 -6.69 7.74 2.43
C GLU A 14 -7.69 7.33 1.34
N PHE A 15 -7.20 7.08 0.13
CA PHE A 15 -8.02 6.59 -0.96
C PHE A 15 -7.18 5.74 -1.94
N THR A 16 -7.87 4.85 -2.66
CA THR A 16 -7.27 4.00 -3.70
C THR A 16 -7.42 4.67 -5.05
N THR A 17 -6.42 4.58 -5.93
CA THR A 17 -6.54 5.16 -7.28
C THR A 17 -7.55 4.41 -8.16
N LYS A 18 -7.74 3.11 -7.92
CA LYS A 18 -8.72 2.26 -8.63
C LYS A 18 -10.17 2.58 -8.33
N ASP A 19 -10.47 2.99 -7.09
CA ASP A 19 -11.86 3.26 -6.66
C ASP A 19 -12.43 4.53 -7.31
N LEU A 20 -11.58 5.37 -7.90
CA LEU A 20 -11.96 6.63 -8.55
C LEU A 20 -12.52 6.45 -9.97
N GLY A 21 -12.43 5.25 -10.56
CA GLY A 21 -13.01 4.97 -11.88
C GLY A 21 -12.40 5.79 -13.03
N LEU A 22 -11.13 6.21 -12.91
CA LEU A 22 -10.43 7.00 -13.91
C LEU A 22 -9.94 6.13 -15.08
N GLU A 23 -9.74 6.77 -16.23
CA GLU A 23 -9.09 6.15 -17.39
C GLU A 23 -7.62 5.81 -17.04
N PRO A 24 -7.02 4.74 -17.60
CA PRO A 24 -5.66 4.34 -17.22
C PRO A 24 -4.60 5.43 -17.40
N VAL A 25 -4.72 6.28 -18.42
CA VAL A 25 -3.81 7.42 -18.62
C VAL A 25 -3.94 8.43 -17.48
N SER A 26 -5.16 8.89 -17.19
CA SER A 26 -5.46 9.78 -16.06
C SER A 26 -5.07 9.19 -14.70
N GLN A 27 -5.22 7.88 -14.52
CA GLN A 27 -4.81 7.20 -13.29
C GLN A 27 -3.30 7.24 -13.11
N ARG A 28 -2.52 6.99 -14.18
CA ARG A 28 -1.06 7.12 -14.15
C ARG A 28 -0.64 8.57 -13.87
N LYS A 29 -1.32 9.55 -14.46
CA LYS A 29 -1.11 10.97 -14.18
C LYS A 29 -1.39 11.30 -12.71
N LEU A 30 -2.49 10.82 -12.14
CA LEU A 30 -2.81 11.00 -10.71
C LEU A 30 -1.73 10.43 -9.79
N ILE A 31 -1.18 9.26 -10.11
CA ILE A 31 -0.09 8.66 -9.33
C ILE A 31 1.16 9.55 -9.36
N LYS A 32 1.50 10.11 -10.53
CA LYS A 32 2.64 11.04 -10.68
C LYS A 32 2.42 12.31 -9.86
N LEU A 33 1.23 12.89 -9.90
CA LEU A 33 0.86 14.09 -9.13
C LEU A 33 0.87 13.83 -7.61
N ALA A 34 0.47 12.64 -7.18
CA ALA A 34 0.50 12.26 -5.77
C ALA A 34 1.95 12.13 -5.22
N GLY A 35 2.90 11.74 -6.08
CA GLY A 35 4.31 11.64 -5.75
C GLY A 35 4.57 10.76 -4.52
N ALA A 36 5.28 11.30 -3.52
CA ALA A 36 5.64 10.57 -2.31
C ALA A 36 4.45 10.13 -1.43
N ARG A 37 3.25 10.67 -1.67
CA ARG A 37 2.03 10.33 -0.94
C ARG A 37 1.45 9.00 -1.40
N TYR A 38 1.84 8.52 -2.58
CA TYR A 38 1.37 7.27 -3.15
C TYR A 38 2.18 6.07 -2.65
N ASN A 39 1.48 5.03 -2.19
CA ASN A 39 2.07 3.74 -1.84
C ASN A 39 1.86 2.73 -2.97
N PRO A 40 2.92 2.32 -3.69
CA PRO A 40 2.82 1.39 -4.82
C PRO A 40 2.51 -0.06 -4.44
N GLU A 41 2.72 -0.46 -3.18
CA GLU A 41 2.40 -1.83 -2.73
C GLU A 41 0.90 -2.04 -2.52
N LYS A 42 0.23 -1.03 -1.96
CA LYS A 42 -1.20 -1.09 -1.61
C LYS A 42 -2.11 -0.33 -2.55
N ASP A 43 -1.53 0.40 -3.52
CA ASP A 43 -2.26 1.33 -4.38
C ASP A 43 -3.04 2.41 -3.59
N LEU A 44 -2.41 2.91 -2.51
CA LEU A 44 -3.05 3.80 -1.54
C LEU A 44 -2.37 5.16 -1.55
N VAL A 45 -3.13 6.24 -1.75
CA VAL A 45 -2.65 7.61 -1.51
C VAL A 45 -2.97 7.96 -0.06
N HIS A 46 -1.95 8.34 0.71
CA HIS A 46 -2.08 8.78 2.09
C HIS A 46 -1.68 10.26 2.21
N MET A 47 -2.60 11.11 2.64
CA MET A 47 -2.32 12.52 2.87
C MET A 47 -3.00 13.05 4.12
N SER A 48 -2.34 13.98 4.81
CA SER A 48 -2.88 14.58 6.03
C SER A 48 -2.73 16.09 6.02
N CYS A 49 -3.60 16.77 6.78
CA CYS A 49 -3.58 18.21 6.95
C CYS A 49 -3.79 18.55 8.42
N GLU A 50 -2.91 19.41 8.94
CA GLU A 50 -2.94 19.97 10.30
C GLU A 50 -2.66 21.49 10.28
N MET A 51 -2.90 22.13 9.14
CA MET A 51 -2.59 23.56 8.94
C MET A 51 -3.60 24.49 9.62
N PHE A 52 -4.83 24.03 9.82
CA PHE A 52 -5.93 24.82 10.37
C PHE A 52 -6.26 24.40 11.81
N GLU A 53 -6.83 25.34 12.56
CA GLU A 53 -7.20 25.14 13.97
C GLU A 53 -8.29 24.08 14.13
N THR A 54 -9.25 24.03 13.20
CA THR A 54 -10.39 23.12 13.31
C THR A 54 -10.26 21.91 12.39
N GLN A 55 -10.66 20.74 12.89
CA GLN A 55 -10.75 19.52 12.08
C GLN A 55 -11.66 19.72 10.85
N ALA A 56 -12.72 20.52 10.97
CA ALA A 56 -13.63 20.80 9.86
C ALA A 56 -12.94 21.53 8.70
N GLN A 57 -12.07 22.51 9.00
CA GLN A 57 -11.27 23.21 7.99
C GLN A 57 -10.24 22.28 7.36
N ASN A 58 -9.51 21.48 8.16
CA ASN A 58 -8.54 20.50 7.65
C ASN A 58 -9.20 19.46 6.74
N LYS A 59 -10.39 18.97 7.11
CA LYS A 59 -11.18 18.04 6.26
C LYS A 59 -11.60 18.70 4.95
N ARG A 60 -12.15 19.92 5.01
CA ARG A 60 -12.60 20.64 3.81
C ARG A 60 -11.43 20.89 2.86
N TYR A 61 -10.29 21.32 3.38
CA TYR A 61 -9.08 21.52 2.58
C TYR A 61 -8.64 20.25 1.87
N LEU A 62 -8.65 19.09 2.54
CA LEU A 62 -8.28 17.82 1.91
C LEU A 62 -9.28 17.42 0.82
N SER A 63 -10.57 17.71 1.01
CA SER A 63 -11.60 17.50 -0.03
C SER A 63 -11.34 18.39 -1.25
N ASP A 64 -11.15 19.69 -1.04
CA ASP A 64 -10.89 20.65 -2.12
C ASP A 64 -9.57 20.32 -2.86
N LEU A 65 -8.57 19.78 -2.15
CA LEU A 65 -7.31 19.33 -2.73
C LEU A 65 -7.51 18.07 -3.58
N LEU A 66 -8.30 17.11 -3.12
CA LEU A 66 -8.64 15.92 -3.89
C LEU A 66 -9.38 16.29 -5.18
N ASP A 67 -10.34 17.21 -5.11
CA ASP A 67 -11.06 17.69 -6.28
C ASP A 67 -10.13 18.33 -7.30
N LYS A 68 -9.17 19.15 -6.85
CA LYS A 68 -8.13 19.73 -7.72
C LYS A 68 -7.24 18.67 -8.36
N LEU A 69 -6.82 17.66 -7.61
CA LEU A 69 -6.04 16.54 -8.14
C LEU A 69 -6.80 15.76 -9.20
N LEU A 70 -8.11 15.56 -9.01
CA LEU A 70 -8.97 14.88 -9.97
C LEU A 70 -9.18 15.70 -11.24
N VAL A 71 -9.33 17.02 -11.12
CA VAL A 71 -9.40 17.92 -12.29
C VAL A 71 -8.11 17.85 -13.08
N GLU A 72 -6.96 18.00 -12.42
CA GLU A 72 -5.65 17.95 -13.07
C GLU A 72 -5.36 16.57 -13.69
N ALA A 73 -5.76 15.48 -13.02
CA ALA A 73 -5.59 14.14 -13.56
C ALA A 73 -6.45 13.85 -14.81
N LYS A 74 -7.59 14.54 -14.94
CA LYS A 74 -8.49 14.44 -16.12
C LYS A 74 -8.10 15.39 -17.24
N ASP A 75 -7.27 16.39 -16.97
CA ASP A 75 -6.71 17.25 -17.99
C ASP A 75 -5.64 16.48 -18.77
N LEU A 76 -5.91 16.20 -20.04
CA LEU A 76 -5.04 15.46 -20.96
C LEU A 76 -4.27 16.39 -21.92
N THR A 77 -4.19 17.69 -21.60
CA THR A 77 -3.32 18.60 -22.35
C THR A 77 -1.83 18.29 -22.14
N ASP A 78 -1.48 17.77 -20.97
CA ASP A 78 -0.18 17.19 -20.63
C ASP A 78 -0.38 15.85 -19.90
N ASP A 79 -0.12 14.75 -20.62
CA ASP A 79 -0.37 13.37 -20.16
C ASP A 79 0.78 12.78 -19.31
N PHE A 80 1.91 13.50 -19.24
CA PHE A 80 3.15 13.05 -18.58
C PHE A 80 3.65 11.67 -19.03
N GLU A 81 3.28 11.16 -20.22
CA GLU A 81 3.66 9.79 -20.64
C GLU A 81 5.18 9.59 -20.77
N ASP A 82 5.91 10.66 -21.05
CA ASP A 82 7.36 10.73 -21.08
C ASP A 82 8.01 10.56 -19.69
N ILE A 83 7.29 10.86 -18.61
CA ILE A 83 7.77 10.74 -17.24
C ILE A 83 7.44 9.34 -16.69
N PRO A 84 8.45 8.55 -16.29
CA PRO A 84 8.23 7.25 -15.66
C PRO A 84 7.65 7.41 -14.25
N LEU A 85 6.96 6.38 -13.75
CA LEU A 85 6.49 6.35 -12.37
C LEU A 85 7.68 6.21 -11.41
N ASP A 86 7.86 7.21 -10.53
CA ASP A 86 8.90 7.20 -9.50
C ASP A 86 8.36 6.60 -8.19
N PHE A 87 9.07 5.57 -7.69
CA PHE A 87 8.75 4.89 -6.44
C PHE A 87 9.92 4.90 -5.44
N ARG A 88 10.92 5.77 -5.64
CA ARG A 88 12.11 5.84 -4.79
C ARG A 88 11.80 6.23 -3.34
N HIS A 89 10.71 6.96 -3.10
CA HIS A 89 10.24 7.28 -1.75
C HIS A 89 9.71 6.07 -0.99
N PHE A 90 9.30 5.02 -1.71
CA PHE A 90 8.79 3.80 -1.11
C PHE A 90 9.94 2.83 -0.86
N GLU A 91 10.50 2.86 0.34
CA GLU A 91 11.39 1.80 0.81
C GLU A 91 10.58 0.52 1.00
N LYS A 92 10.57 -0.32 -0.04
CA LYS A 92 10.05 -1.67 0.09
C LYS A 92 10.87 -2.36 1.16
N LYS A 93 10.25 -2.61 2.32
CA LYS A 93 10.83 -3.44 3.37
C LYS A 93 10.92 -4.86 2.83
N PHE A 94 11.95 -5.13 2.04
CA PHE A 94 12.35 -6.46 1.59
C PHE A 94 12.91 -7.25 2.77
N THR A 95 12.25 -7.23 3.92
CA THR A 95 12.34 -8.35 4.84
C THR A 95 11.67 -9.50 4.11
N ILE A 96 12.46 -10.30 3.37
CA ILE A 96 12.04 -11.62 2.92
C ILE A 96 11.67 -12.34 4.20
N LYS A 97 10.39 -12.30 4.59
CA LYS A 97 9.93 -13.00 5.77
C LYS A 97 10.13 -14.48 5.46
N PRO A 98 11.05 -15.19 6.12
CA PRO A 98 11.29 -16.59 5.81
C PRO A 98 9.96 -17.32 6.02
N LYS A 99 9.41 -17.87 4.94
CA LYS A 99 8.20 -18.68 5.00
C LYS A 99 8.61 -20.09 5.36
N PHE A 100 7.79 -20.76 6.17
CA PHE A 100 8.00 -22.16 6.48
C PHE A 100 8.03 -22.99 5.18
N PRO A 101 9.12 -23.74 4.89
CA PRO A 101 9.20 -24.54 3.68
C PRO A 101 8.03 -25.52 3.60
N VAL A 102 7.32 -25.53 2.47
CA VAL A 102 6.18 -26.43 2.27
C VAL A 102 6.62 -27.89 2.39
N GLU A 103 7.85 -28.19 1.97
CA GLU A 103 8.45 -29.52 2.07
C GLU A 103 8.60 -30.01 3.52
N TRP A 104 8.80 -29.11 4.50
CA TRP A 104 8.92 -29.48 5.90
C TRP A 104 7.56 -29.82 6.53
N ARG A 105 6.45 -29.55 5.83
CA ARG A 105 5.11 -29.91 6.29
C ARG A 105 5.01 -31.43 6.40
N MET A 106 4.71 -31.94 7.60
CA MET A 106 4.58 -33.36 7.88
C MET A 106 3.26 -33.94 7.36
N MET A 107 3.12 -34.00 6.03
CA MET A 107 2.00 -34.68 5.36
C MET A 107 2.00 -36.19 5.65
N LYS A 108 0.84 -36.86 5.55
CA LYS A 108 0.68 -38.30 5.85
C LYS A 108 1.75 -39.15 5.14
N LYS A 109 1.89 -38.98 3.82
CA LYS A 109 2.91 -39.65 2.99
C LYS A 109 4.34 -39.46 3.51
N LYS A 110 4.69 -38.23 3.94
CA LYS A 110 6.03 -37.92 4.48
C LYS A 110 6.25 -38.57 5.85
N ARG A 111 5.21 -38.63 6.69
CA ARG A 111 5.26 -39.35 7.98
C ARG A 111 5.47 -40.84 7.79
N GLU A 112 4.81 -41.45 6.80
CA GLU A 112 4.94 -42.87 6.47
C GLU A 112 6.33 -43.20 5.92
N ALA A 113 6.82 -42.40 4.96
CA ALA A 113 8.18 -42.54 4.43
C ALA A 113 9.25 -42.40 5.53
N LEU A 114 9.10 -41.44 6.44
CA LEU A 114 10.00 -41.28 7.58
C LEU A 114 9.93 -42.45 8.57
N LYS A 115 8.74 -43.04 8.77
CA LYS A 115 8.58 -44.27 9.57
C LYS A 115 9.33 -45.44 8.94
N GLN A 116 9.17 -45.65 7.63
CA GLN A 116 9.86 -46.71 6.90
C GLN A 116 11.38 -46.53 6.92
N MET A 117 11.88 -45.31 6.69
CA MET A 117 13.30 -44.99 6.81
C MET A 117 13.85 -45.31 8.21
N ARG A 118 13.10 -44.95 9.28
CA ARG A 118 13.50 -45.24 10.66
C ARG A 118 13.53 -46.74 10.97
N MET A 119 12.55 -47.51 10.48
CA MET A 119 12.51 -48.97 10.65
C MET A 119 13.71 -49.64 9.95
N GLN A 120 13.99 -49.23 8.71
CA GLN A 120 15.11 -49.73 7.93
C GLN A 120 16.46 -49.40 8.58
N GLN A 121 16.62 -48.20 9.14
CA GLN A 121 17.86 -47.78 9.80
C GLN A 121 18.10 -48.52 11.13
N MET A 122 17.05 -48.91 11.85
CA MET A 122 17.16 -49.70 13.08
C MET A 122 17.34 -51.21 12.82
N GLY A 123 17.46 -51.65 11.55
CA GLY A 123 17.64 -53.06 11.20
C GLY A 123 16.43 -53.93 11.53
N LEU A 124 15.29 -53.33 11.90
CA LEU A 124 14.01 -54.01 12.04
C LEU A 124 13.43 -54.22 10.65
N ARG A 125 13.78 -55.37 10.08
CA ARG A 125 13.17 -55.91 8.86
C ARG A 125 11.79 -56.47 9.15
#